data_AF-E3LI45-F1
#
_entry.id   AF-E3LI45-F1
#
_cell.length_a   1.000
_cell.length_b   1.000
_cell.length_c   1.000
_cell.angle_alpha   90.00
_cell.angle_beta   90.00
_cell.angle_gamma   90.00
#
_symmetry.space_group_name_H-M   'P 1'
#
loop_
_entity.id
_entity.type
_entity.pdbx_description
1 polymer ?
#
loop_
_entity_poly.entity_id
_entity_poly.type
_entity_poly.pdbx_seq_one_letter_code
_entity_poly.pdbx_strand_id
1 'polypeptide(L)'
;MYHKSFNCTNEFDYLSSNSITQKSAYTAGKSCFLETVKKLCTQVQVDELTSEYDYFVEILTEKPSDEEGCDSPYYQFNGLKCTPILKDMSQGVSQIFNVTTKMNDSKVLNTIDLCDQAITCIQATCFSTDFEKMQITKSCEFVKMKNTEFTACENKMRTESPDLSKYSCLERANLKAKTKEAIIEAYYTEKDCTKQIMKDICGESAIENFDHYAQLIVNQVTMISS
;
A
#
# COMPACT_ATOMS: atom_id res chain seq x y z
N MET A 1 12.22 15.30 4.61
CA MET A 1 11.03 16.18 4.65
C MET A 1 9.83 15.44 5.22
N TYR A 2 9.31 14.42 4.54
CA TYR A 2 8.15 13.63 5.03
C TYR A 2 8.33 13.05 6.45
N HIS A 3 9.38 12.26 6.69
CA HIS A 3 9.63 11.70 8.03
C HIS A 3 10.25 12.70 9.02
N LYS A 4 10.31 14.00 8.67
CA LYS A 4 10.81 15.03 9.59
C LYS A 4 12.23 14.78 10.14
N SER A 5 13.05 14.05 9.37
CA SER A 5 14.38 13.57 9.79
C SER A 5 15.44 14.66 9.99
N PHE A 6 15.13 15.91 9.61
CA PHE A 6 15.97 17.08 9.84
C PHE A 6 15.21 18.05 10.73
N ASN A 7 15.78 18.41 11.89
CA ASN A 7 15.07 19.15 12.94
C ASN A 7 14.38 20.43 12.43
N CYS A 8 15.02 21.19 11.55
CA CYS A 8 14.46 22.44 11.00
C CYS A 8 13.27 22.20 10.05
N THR A 9 13.10 20.97 9.51
CA THR A 9 12.01 20.68 8.55
C THR A 9 10.65 20.55 9.24
N ASN A 10 10.60 20.49 10.57
CA ASN A 10 9.37 20.41 11.35
C ASN A 10 8.52 21.69 11.29
N GLU A 11 9.15 22.82 11.05
CA GLU A 11 8.52 24.15 11.12
C GLU A 11 7.83 24.55 9.81
N PHE A 12 8.04 23.77 8.74
CA PHE A 12 7.62 24.13 7.39
C PHE A 12 6.87 22.98 6.72
N ASP A 13 5.72 23.28 6.14
CA ASP A 13 4.90 22.31 5.42
C ASP A 13 5.26 22.23 3.93
N TYR A 14 6.46 21.71 3.63
CA TYR A 14 6.97 21.57 2.26
C TYR A 14 6.13 20.64 1.37
N LEU A 15 5.36 19.74 1.97
CA LEU A 15 4.58 18.72 1.26
C LEU A 15 3.08 19.03 1.23
N SER A 16 2.68 20.25 1.62
CA SER A 16 1.30 20.70 1.59
C SER A 16 0.65 20.46 0.23
N SER A 17 -0.64 20.11 0.25
CA SER A 17 -1.48 20.07 -0.96
C SER A 17 -2.01 21.47 -1.33
N ASN A 18 -1.91 22.44 -0.42
CA ASN A 18 -2.22 23.84 -0.70
C ASN A 18 -0.99 24.57 -1.25
N SER A 19 -1.09 25.09 -2.48
CA SER A 19 0.03 25.74 -3.17
C SER A 19 0.57 26.97 -2.45
N ILE A 20 -0.30 27.77 -1.80
CA ILE A 20 0.10 28.99 -1.07
C ILE A 20 0.90 28.61 0.18
N THR A 21 0.40 27.62 0.95
CA THR A 21 1.09 27.10 2.12
C THR A 21 2.43 26.48 1.73
N GLN A 22 2.45 25.69 0.66
CA GLN A 22 3.66 25.06 0.15
C GLN A 22 4.69 26.10 -0.29
N LYS A 23 4.29 27.09 -1.09
CA LYS A 23 5.17 28.19 -1.55
C LYS A 23 5.75 28.93 -0.37
N SER A 24 4.91 29.29 0.60
CA SER A 24 5.35 29.96 1.84
C SER A 24 6.36 29.11 2.62
N ALA A 25 6.16 27.79 2.71
CA ALA A 25 7.08 26.87 3.37
C ALA A 25 8.44 26.80 2.67
N TYR A 26 8.49 26.72 1.34
CA TYR A 26 9.76 26.76 0.60
C TYR A 26 10.45 28.11 0.70
N THR A 27 9.71 29.22 0.62
CA THR A 27 10.31 30.56 0.73
C THR A 27 10.87 30.81 2.13
N ALA A 28 10.08 30.62 3.18
CA ALA A 28 10.52 30.85 4.57
C ALA A 28 11.56 29.80 5.02
N GLY A 29 11.42 28.57 4.52
CA GLY A 29 12.28 27.44 4.86
C GLY A 29 13.50 27.25 3.96
N LYS A 30 13.76 28.13 2.98
CA LYS A 30 14.82 27.99 1.95
C LYS A 30 16.15 27.48 2.49
N SER A 31 16.66 28.08 3.56
CA SER A 31 17.93 27.67 4.19
C SER A 31 17.88 26.22 4.69
N CYS A 32 16.81 25.85 5.40
CA CYS A 32 16.64 24.50 5.94
C CYS A 32 16.52 23.45 4.83
N PHE A 33 15.77 23.77 3.77
CA PHE A 33 15.66 22.91 2.60
C PHE A 33 17.02 22.71 1.91
N LEU A 34 17.76 23.79 1.63
CA LEU A 34 19.07 23.69 0.97
C LEU A 34 20.11 22.95 1.83
N GLU A 35 20.08 23.11 3.16
CA GLU A 35 20.90 22.31 4.07
C GLU A 35 20.55 20.81 4.02
N THR A 36 19.28 20.49 3.86
CA THR A 36 18.82 19.11 3.68
C THR A 36 19.34 18.53 2.36
N VAL A 37 19.22 19.29 1.27
CA VAL A 37 19.71 18.89 -0.06
C VAL A 37 21.22 18.67 -0.04
N LYS A 38 21.99 19.57 0.59
CA LYS A 38 23.46 19.43 0.75
C LYS A 38 23.89 18.12 1.40
N LYS A 39 23.05 17.53 2.26
CA LYS A 39 23.35 16.27 2.95
C LYS A 39 22.98 15.03 2.13
N LEU A 40 22.14 15.18 1.11
CA LEU A 40 21.54 14.06 0.36
C LEU A 40 21.98 14.02 -1.11
N CYS A 41 22.42 15.15 -1.65
CA CYS A 41 22.72 15.33 -3.07
C CYS A 41 24.20 15.66 -3.29
N THR A 42 24.65 15.49 -4.53
CA THR A 42 26.00 15.88 -4.94
C THR A 42 26.17 17.40 -4.99
N GLN A 43 27.40 17.89 -4.91
CA GLN A 43 27.67 19.34 -4.95
C GLN A 43 27.14 19.99 -6.24
N VAL A 44 27.27 19.32 -7.38
CA VAL A 44 26.77 19.81 -8.68
C VAL A 44 25.24 20.04 -8.62
N GLN A 45 24.49 19.08 -8.08
CA GLN A 45 23.03 19.20 -7.94
C GLN A 45 22.63 20.31 -6.95
N VAL A 46 23.41 20.49 -5.88
CA VAL A 46 23.20 21.57 -4.91
C VAL A 46 23.40 22.92 -5.58
N ASP A 47 24.48 23.08 -6.35
CA ASP A 47 24.82 24.34 -7.01
C ASP A 47 23.75 24.74 -8.02
N GLU A 48 23.31 23.80 -8.86
CA GLU A 48 22.24 23.99 -9.84
C GLU A 48 20.89 24.35 -9.19
N LEU A 49 20.49 23.61 -8.15
CA LEU A 49 19.25 23.91 -7.42
C LEU A 49 19.31 25.26 -6.71
N THR A 50 20.50 25.67 -6.24
CA THR A 50 20.68 26.95 -5.56
C THR A 50 20.58 28.11 -6.54
N SER A 51 21.14 27.99 -7.75
CA SER A 51 21.05 29.04 -8.77
C SER A 51 19.62 29.21 -9.30
N GLU A 52 18.87 28.11 -9.43
CA GLU A 52 17.52 28.10 -10.00
C GLU A 52 16.41 27.94 -8.93
N TYR A 53 16.71 28.30 -7.68
CA TYR A 53 15.82 27.96 -6.56
C TYR A 53 14.41 28.53 -6.70
N ASP A 54 14.28 29.78 -7.13
CA ASP A 54 12.99 30.45 -7.19
C ASP A 54 12.13 29.83 -8.30
N TYR A 55 12.74 29.49 -9.45
CA TYR A 55 12.09 28.72 -10.53
C TYR A 55 11.69 27.31 -10.07
N PHE A 56 12.53 26.63 -9.29
CA PHE A 56 12.19 25.36 -8.68
C PHE A 56 10.94 25.46 -7.79
N VAL A 57 10.83 26.52 -6.98
CA VAL A 57 9.65 26.75 -6.13
C VAL A 57 8.40 27.03 -6.97
N GLU A 58 8.52 27.79 -8.05
CA GLU A 58 7.43 28.02 -9.00
C GLU A 58 6.94 26.70 -9.61
N ILE A 59 7.83 25.88 -10.15
CA ILE A 59 7.48 24.55 -10.69
C ILE A 59 6.71 23.70 -9.68
N LEU A 60 7.11 23.73 -8.39
CA LEU A 60 6.47 22.91 -7.37
C LEU A 60 5.07 23.40 -6.97
N THR A 61 4.79 24.69 -7.12
CA THR A 61 3.66 25.35 -6.46
C THR A 61 2.67 26.00 -7.43
N GLU A 62 3.06 26.23 -8.67
CA GLU A 62 2.22 26.88 -9.68
C GLU A 62 1.72 25.84 -10.67
N LYS A 63 0.42 25.57 -10.59
CA LYS A 63 -0.24 24.62 -11.50
C LYS A 63 -0.30 25.23 -12.90
N PRO A 64 0.20 24.55 -13.96
CA PRO A 64 0.10 25.03 -15.33
C PRO A 64 -1.36 25.13 -15.77
N SER A 65 -1.72 26.20 -16.48
CA SER A 65 -3.09 26.46 -16.97
C SER A 65 -3.44 25.68 -18.25
N ASP A 66 -2.43 25.37 -19.07
CA ASP A 66 -2.61 25.02 -20.48
C ASP A 66 -2.19 23.56 -20.81
N GLU A 67 -1.86 22.76 -19.80
CA GLU A 67 -1.46 21.37 -20.01
C GLU A 67 -2.61 20.39 -19.76
N GLU A 68 -3.00 19.66 -20.81
CA GLU A 68 -3.79 18.44 -20.70
C GLU A 68 -2.86 17.28 -20.35
N GLY A 69 -2.98 16.73 -19.13
CA GLY A 69 -2.25 15.53 -18.72
C GLY A 69 -1.29 15.74 -17.54
N CYS A 70 -0.35 14.80 -17.41
CA CYS A 70 0.54 14.66 -16.24
C CYS A 70 2.03 14.92 -16.57
N ASP A 71 2.32 15.40 -17.78
CA ASP A 71 3.69 15.51 -18.30
C ASP A 71 4.45 16.70 -17.69
N SER A 72 3.74 17.75 -17.23
CA SER A 72 4.37 18.89 -16.56
C SER A 72 5.24 18.48 -15.38
N PRO A 73 6.40 19.13 -15.19
CA PRO A 73 7.20 18.97 -13.98
C PRO A 73 6.39 19.17 -12.69
N TYR A 74 5.43 20.11 -12.66
CA TYR A 74 4.53 20.32 -11.51
C TYR A 74 3.85 19.02 -11.09
N TYR A 75 3.28 18.28 -12.03
CA TYR A 75 2.52 17.05 -11.78
C TYR A 75 3.43 15.90 -11.36
N GLN A 76 4.59 15.76 -12.02
CA GLN A 76 5.60 14.76 -11.67
C GLN A 76 6.11 14.94 -10.24
N PHE A 77 6.52 16.16 -9.87
CA PHE A 77 7.01 16.44 -8.53
C PHE A 77 5.94 16.31 -7.45
N ASN A 78 4.71 16.75 -7.74
CA ASN A 78 3.60 16.56 -6.81
C ASN A 78 3.27 15.08 -6.61
N GLY A 79 3.40 14.25 -7.65
CA GLY A 79 3.28 12.81 -7.51
C GLY A 79 4.36 12.20 -6.60
N LEU A 80 5.61 12.64 -6.73
CA LEU A 80 6.72 12.15 -5.91
C LEU A 80 6.50 12.33 -4.39
N LYS A 81 5.61 13.26 -3.99
CA LYS A 81 5.18 13.42 -2.58
C LYS A 81 4.57 12.14 -1.98
N CYS A 82 4.03 11.24 -2.80
CA CYS A 82 3.48 9.96 -2.36
C CYS A 82 4.55 8.89 -2.10
N THR A 83 5.78 9.07 -2.59
CA THR A 83 6.85 8.06 -2.48
C THR A 83 7.12 7.63 -1.03
N PRO A 84 7.25 8.54 -0.05
CA PRO A 84 7.52 8.15 1.32
C PRO A 84 6.41 7.30 1.93
N ILE A 85 5.15 7.64 1.67
CA ILE A 85 4.02 6.89 2.21
C ILE A 85 3.87 5.52 1.55
N LEU A 86 4.14 5.43 0.25
CA LEU A 86 4.17 4.15 -0.46
C LEU A 86 5.30 3.24 0.04
N LYS A 87 6.45 3.82 0.42
CA LYS A 87 7.55 3.08 1.04
C LYS A 87 7.16 2.54 2.42
N ASP A 88 6.57 3.38 3.27
CA ASP A 88 6.10 2.95 4.60
C ASP A 88 5.02 1.88 4.49
N MET A 89 4.06 2.06 3.58
CA MET A 89 3.02 1.07 3.27
C MET A 89 3.65 -0.26 2.82
N SER A 90 4.57 -0.22 1.85
CA SER A 90 5.27 -1.41 1.35
C SER A 90 6.03 -2.13 2.46
N GLN A 91 6.70 -1.39 3.34
CA GLN A 91 7.37 -1.95 4.52
C GLN A 91 6.34 -2.61 5.46
N GLY A 92 5.23 -1.94 5.76
CA GLY A 92 4.15 -2.50 6.59
C GLY A 92 3.60 -3.80 6.00
N VAL A 93 3.29 -3.81 4.70
CA VAL A 93 2.85 -5.01 3.96
C VAL A 93 3.86 -6.14 4.11
N SER A 94 5.16 -5.87 3.89
CA SER A 94 6.22 -6.89 3.99
C SER A 94 6.30 -7.53 5.39
N GLN A 95 6.06 -6.74 6.44
CA GLN A 95 6.11 -7.20 7.83
C GLN A 95 4.94 -8.10 8.21
N ILE A 96 3.78 -7.95 7.55
CA ILE A 96 2.58 -8.74 7.86
C ILE A 96 2.29 -9.84 6.85
N PHE A 97 2.95 -9.83 5.69
CA PHE A 97 2.66 -10.73 4.56
C PHE A 97 2.61 -12.20 4.96
N ASN A 98 3.72 -12.73 5.51
CA ASN A 98 3.87 -14.14 5.90
C ASN A 98 3.56 -14.43 7.37
N VAL A 99 3.06 -13.44 8.12
CA VAL A 99 2.80 -13.58 9.55
C VAL A 99 1.33 -13.94 9.78
N THR A 100 1.10 -14.90 10.68
CA THR A 100 -0.24 -15.18 11.23
C THR A 100 -0.66 -13.96 12.06
N THR A 101 -1.65 -13.22 11.58
CA THR A 101 -2.21 -12.07 12.28
C THR A 101 -3.50 -12.45 12.98
N LYS A 102 -3.86 -11.72 14.03
CA LYS A 102 -5.14 -11.83 14.70
C LYS A 102 -5.99 -10.62 14.35
N MET A 103 -7.30 -10.75 14.51
CA MET A 103 -8.20 -9.61 14.34
C MET A 103 -7.80 -8.49 15.31
N ASN A 104 -7.83 -7.25 14.81
CA ASN A 104 -7.39 -6.04 15.50
C ASN A 104 -5.89 -6.03 15.89
N ASP A 105 -5.04 -6.77 15.15
CA ASP A 105 -3.59 -6.65 15.30
C ASP A 105 -3.14 -5.22 14.94
N SER A 106 -2.41 -4.57 15.85
CA SER A 106 -2.00 -3.17 15.69
C SER A 106 -1.12 -2.93 14.47
N LYS A 107 -0.29 -3.90 14.07
CA LYS A 107 0.55 -3.77 12.86
C LYS A 107 -0.32 -3.80 11.60
N VAL A 108 -1.36 -4.63 11.59
CA VAL A 108 -2.31 -4.67 10.48
C VAL A 108 -3.10 -3.37 10.41
N LEU A 109 -3.64 -2.89 11.53
CA LEU A 109 -4.38 -1.63 11.59
C LEU A 109 -3.53 -0.44 11.13
N ASN A 110 -2.30 -0.32 11.62
CA ASN A 110 -1.38 0.73 11.16
C ASN A 110 -1.08 0.63 9.66
N THR A 111 -0.99 -0.58 9.11
CA THR A 111 -0.76 -0.77 7.67
C THR A 111 -2.03 -0.44 6.86
N ILE A 112 -3.23 -0.68 7.39
CA ILE A 112 -4.50 -0.23 6.79
C ILE A 112 -4.52 1.31 6.70
N ASP A 113 -4.13 2.00 7.77
CA ASP A 113 -4.07 3.47 7.77
C ASP A 113 -3.07 4.01 6.74
N LEU A 114 -1.90 3.37 6.60
CA LEU A 114 -0.93 3.70 5.55
C LEU A 114 -1.50 3.45 4.15
N CYS A 115 -2.27 2.38 3.98
CA CYS A 115 -2.96 2.06 2.73
C CYS A 115 -3.99 3.11 2.33
N ASP A 116 -4.82 3.57 3.27
CA ASP A 116 -5.84 4.58 2.98
C ASP A 116 -5.20 5.92 2.60
N GLN A 117 -4.13 6.31 3.29
CA GLN A 117 -3.37 7.50 2.93
C GLN A 117 -2.64 7.35 1.58
N ALA A 118 -2.07 6.18 1.28
CA ALA A 118 -1.42 5.91 0.00
C ALA A 118 -2.42 5.97 -1.17
N ILE A 119 -3.59 5.32 -1.04
CA ILE A 119 -4.66 5.36 -2.05
C ILE A 119 -5.12 6.80 -2.29
N THR A 120 -5.35 7.55 -1.21
CA THR A 120 -5.73 8.97 -1.30
C THR A 120 -4.67 9.78 -2.05
N CYS A 121 -3.39 9.54 -1.75
CA CYS A 121 -2.28 10.26 -2.37
C CYS A 121 -2.18 9.99 -3.88
N ILE A 122 -2.22 8.72 -4.31
CA ILE A 122 -2.08 8.35 -5.73
C ILE A 122 -3.32 8.68 -6.58
N GLN A 123 -4.50 8.84 -5.95
CA GLN A 123 -5.71 9.31 -6.62
C GLN A 123 -5.68 10.82 -6.85
N ALA A 124 -5.16 11.59 -5.89
CA ALA A 124 -5.09 13.05 -5.96
C ALA A 124 -3.94 13.56 -6.85
N THR A 125 -3.00 12.70 -7.22
CA THR A 125 -1.78 13.09 -7.93
C THR A 125 -1.67 12.40 -9.29
N CYS A 126 -0.92 13.06 -10.18
CA CYS A 126 -0.43 12.52 -11.45
C CYS A 126 0.70 11.50 -11.24
N PHE A 127 0.56 10.66 -10.22
CA PHE A 127 1.54 9.67 -9.84
C PHE A 127 1.10 8.30 -10.33
N SER A 128 2.04 7.55 -10.87
CA SER A 128 1.88 6.15 -11.27
C SER A 128 0.98 5.86 -12.48
N THR A 129 1.34 4.79 -13.19
CA THR A 129 0.49 4.21 -14.24
C THR A 129 -0.77 3.58 -13.64
N ASP A 130 -1.84 3.42 -14.42
CA ASP A 130 -3.05 2.71 -13.98
C ASP A 130 -2.75 1.30 -13.46
N PHE A 131 -1.74 0.65 -14.06
CA PHE A 131 -1.27 -0.66 -13.59
C PHE A 131 -0.69 -0.58 -12.18
N GLU A 132 0.20 0.36 -11.88
CA GLU A 132 0.76 0.54 -10.54
C GLU A 132 -0.31 0.90 -9.51
N LYS A 133 -1.25 1.79 -9.86
CA LYS A 133 -2.39 2.13 -9.00
C LYS A 133 -3.23 0.90 -8.67
N MET A 134 -3.47 0.04 -9.66
CA MET A 134 -4.15 -1.24 -9.47
C MET A 134 -3.37 -2.15 -8.53
N GLN A 135 -2.04 -2.27 -8.67
CA GLN A 135 -1.21 -3.11 -7.79
C GLN A 135 -1.20 -2.62 -6.35
N ILE A 136 -1.11 -1.30 -6.13
CA ILE A 136 -1.20 -0.69 -4.80
C ILE A 136 -2.57 -0.99 -4.17
N THR A 137 -3.64 -0.77 -4.94
CA THR A 137 -5.01 -1.01 -4.47
C THR A 137 -5.22 -2.47 -4.07
N LYS A 138 -4.81 -3.43 -4.91
CA LYS A 138 -4.90 -4.87 -4.59
C LYS A 138 -4.07 -5.26 -3.38
N SER A 139 -2.88 -4.69 -3.22
CA SER A 139 -2.04 -4.91 -2.03
C SER A 139 -2.77 -4.44 -0.78
N CYS A 140 -3.42 -3.27 -0.83
CA CYS A 140 -4.19 -2.74 0.27
C CYS A 140 -5.48 -3.52 0.58
N GLU A 141 -6.16 -4.05 -0.43
CA GLU A 141 -7.28 -4.98 -0.23
C GLU A 141 -6.84 -6.23 0.53
N PHE A 142 -5.66 -6.79 0.20
CA PHE A 142 -5.09 -7.93 0.92
C PHE A 142 -4.74 -7.59 2.38
N VAL A 143 -4.23 -6.38 2.65
CA VAL A 143 -4.00 -5.90 4.02
C VAL A 143 -5.32 -5.81 4.79
N LYS A 144 -6.37 -5.23 4.18
CA LYS A 144 -7.70 -5.12 4.80
C LYS A 144 -8.31 -6.49 5.08
N MET A 145 -8.16 -7.44 4.15
CA MET A 145 -8.59 -8.83 4.32
C MET A 145 -7.97 -9.48 5.57
N LYS A 146 -6.70 -9.20 5.90
CA LYS A 146 -6.05 -9.74 7.11
C LYS A 146 -6.73 -9.35 8.42
N ASN A 147 -7.58 -8.33 8.42
CA ASN A 147 -8.37 -7.88 9.56
C ASN A 147 -9.86 -8.28 9.46
N THR A 148 -10.15 -9.51 9.01
CA THR A 148 -11.53 -10.02 8.82
C THR A 148 -11.72 -11.37 9.50
N GLU A 149 -12.99 -11.74 9.71
CA GLU A 149 -13.38 -13.07 10.20
C GLU A 149 -12.98 -14.19 9.22
N PHE A 150 -12.90 -13.88 7.92
CA PHE A 150 -12.36 -14.80 6.90
C PHE A 150 -10.92 -15.20 7.23
N THR A 151 -10.00 -14.24 7.40
CA THR A 151 -8.60 -14.56 7.74
C THR A 151 -8.45 -15.14 9.15
N ALA A 152 -9.29 -14.70 10.10
CA ALA A 152 -9.32 -15.31 11.43
C ALA A 152 -9.68 -16.81 11.35
N CYS A 153 -10.64 -17.17 10.51
CA CYS A 153 -11.03 -18.55 10.26
C CYS A 153 -9.94 -19.35 9.55
N GLU A 154 -9.28 -18.81 8.51
CA GLU A 154 -8.11 -19.46 7.89
C GLU A 154 -7.02 -19.79 8.91
N ASN A 155 -6.72 -18.85 9.81
CA ASN A 155 -5.73 -19.02 10.85
C ASN A 155 -6.16 -20.06 11.89
N LYS A 156 -7.45 -20.12 12.22
CA LYS A 156 -8.04 -21.15 13.09
C LYS A 156 -7.91 -22.54 12.46
N MET A 157 -8.37 -22.71 11.21
CA MET A 157 -8.29 -23.99 10.49
C MET A 157 -6.84 -24.49 10.39
N ARG A 158 -5.88 -23.58 10.14
CA ARG A 158 -4.45 -23.94 10.10
C ARG A 158 -3.91 -24.37 11.48
N THR A 159 -4.24 -23.61 12.53
CA THR A 159 -3.69 -23.83 13.87
C THR A 159 -4.31 -25.04 14.55
N GLU A 160 -5.63 -25.17 14.49
CA GLU A 160 -6.38 -26.24 15.17
C GLU A 160 -6.41 -27.53 14.37
N SER A 161 -6.18 -27.48 13.05
CA SER A 161 -6.23 -28.65 12.16
C SER A 161 -7.49 -29.51 12.39
N PRO A 162 -8.70 -28.93 12.23
CA PRO A 162 -9.94 -29.62 12.51
C PRO A 162 -10.07 -30.89 11.66
N ASP A 163 -10.87 -31.85 12.14
CA ASP A 163 -11.18 -33.04 11.34
C ASP A 163 -12.09 -32.66 10.16
N LEU A 164 -11.61 -32.95 8.97
CA LEU A 164 -12.26 -32.63 7.71
C LEU A 164 -12.75 -33.88 6.97
N SER A 165 -12.65 -35.07 7.59
CA SER A 165 -13.03 -36.36 7.02
C SER A 165 -14.47 -36.42 6.51
N LYS A 166 -15.37 -35.60 7.08
CA LYS A 166 -16.77 -35.49 6.65
C LYS A 166 -16.98 -34.72 5.34
N TYR A 167 -15.96 -34.01 4.83
CA TYR A 167 -16.04 -33.24 3.60
C TYR A 167 -15.37 -34.01 2.46
N SER A 168 -16.18 -34.67 1.64
CA SER A 168 -15.70 -35.51 0.52
C SER A 168 -14.93 -34.75 -0.57
N CYS A 169 -15.07 -33.43 -0.63
CA CYS A 169 -14.38 -32.55 -1.58
C CYS A 169 -12.92 -32.23 -1.19
N LEU A 170 -12.50 -32.56 0.04
CA LEU A 170 -11.14 -32.31 0.52
C LEU A 170 -10.17 -33.49 0.38
N GLU A 171 -10.58 -34.62 -0.20
CA GLU A 171 -9.63 -35.69 -0.52
C GLU A 171 -8.50 -35.22 -1.46
N ARG A 172 -8.69 -34.08 -2.14
CA ARG A 172 -7.72 -33.48 -3.07
C ARG A 172 -7.13 -32.15 -2.57
N ALA A 173 -7.95 -31.25 -2.03
CA ALA A 173 -7.49 -29.94 -1.53
C ALA A 173 -6.73 -30.05 -0.19
N ASN A 174 -5.40 -29.95 -0.26
CA ASN A 174 -4.56 -29.89 0.92
C ASN A 174 -4.57 -28.46 1.52
N LEU A 175 -5.58 -28.13 2.32
CA LEU A 175 -5.69 -26.83 3.03
C LEU A 175 -4.51 -26.53 3.97
N LYS A 176 -3.66 -27.53 4.28
CA LYS A 176 -2.45 -27.37 5.08
C LYS A 176 -1.22 -27.04 4.23
N ALA A 177 -1.22 -27.40 2.95
CA ALA A 177 -0.13 -27.11 2.04
C ALA A 177 -0.14 -25.64 1.63
N LYS A 178 1.03 -25.00 1.68
CA LYS A 178 1.24 -23.63 1.21
C LYS A 178 1.74 -23.58 -0.24
N THR A 179 1.59 -24.66 -1.00
CA THR A 179 1.99 -24.67 -2.41
C THR A 179 0.99 -23.86 -3.22
N LYS A 180 1.45 -23.28 -4.32
CA LYS A 180 0.59 -22.51 -5.24
C LYS A 180 -0.59 -23.37 -5.71
N GLU A 181 -0.32 -24.63 -6.04
CA GLU A 181 -1.30 -25.59 -6.55
C GLU A 181 -2.38 -25.86 -5.51
N ALA A 182 -2.00 -26.07 -4.25
CA ALA A 182 -2.95 -26.32 -3.17
C ALA A 182 -3.81 -25.08 -2.86
N ILE A 183 -3.24 -23.88 -2.94
CA ILE A 183 -3.97 -22.63 -2.75
C ILE A 183 -4.99 -22.41 -3.88
N ILE A 184 -4.58 -22.63 -5.14
CA ILE A 184 -5.48 -22.54 -6.31
C ILE A 184 -6.58 -23.58 -6.18
N GLU A 185 -6.24 -24.82 -5.82
CA GLU A 185 -7.24 -25.87 -5.63
C GLU A 185 -8.27 -25.48 -4.56
N ALA A 186 -7.82 -25.00 -3.40
CA ALA A 186 -8.70 -24.61 -2.30
C ALA A 186 -9.62 -23.41 -2.61
N TYR A 187 -9.08 -22.37 -3.24
CA TYR A 187 -9.78 -21.08 -3.39
C TYR A 187 -10.32 -20.81 -4.79
N TYR A 188 -9.99 -21.64 -5.79
CA TYR A 188 -10.54 -21.55 -7.14
C TYR A 188 -11.32 -22.80 -7.54
N THR A 189 -10.68 -23.98 -7.51
CA THR A 189 -11.30 -25.23 -7.99
C THR A 189 -12.37 -25.75 -7.03
N GLU A 190 -12.03 -25.86 -5.74
CA GLU A 190 -12.85 -26.40 -4.66
C GLU A 190 -13.42 -25.27 -3.78
N LYS A 191 -13.59 -24.07 -4.36
CA LYS A 191 -13.95 -22.87 -3.59
C LYS A 191 -15.25 -23.02 -2.80
N ASP A 192 -16.26 -23.71 -3.36
CA ASP A 192 -17.56 -23.90 -2.71
C ASP A 192 -17.44 -24.86 -1.53
N CYS A 193 -16.57 -25.87 -1.65
CA CYS A 193 -16.20 -26.76 -0.55
C CYS A 193 -15.54 -25.96 0.58
N THR A 194 -14.49 -25.19 0.26
CA THR A 194 -13.76 -24.36 1.23
C THR A 194 -14.69 -23.37 1.93
N LYS A 195 -15.61 -22.74 1.19
CA LYS A 195 -16.63 -21.83 1.74
C LYS A 195 -17.54 -22.56 2.74
N GLN A 196 -18.05 -23.74 2.38
CA GLN A 196 -18.88 -24.55 3.27
C GLN A 196 -18.13 -24.94 4.56
N ILE A 197 -16.87 -25.35 4.44
CA ILE A 197 -16.01 -25.71 5.58
C ILE A 197 -15.80 -24.51 6.51
N MET A 198 -15.47 -23.34 5.96
CA MET A 198 -15.30 -22.12 6.76
C MET A 198 -16.59 -21.74 7.47
N LYS A 199 -17.73 -21.83 6.79
CA LYS A 199 -19.06 -21.60 7.40
C LYS A 199 -19.33 -22.56 8.56
N ASP A 200 -19.07 -23.85 8.37
CA ASP A 200 -19.35 -24.87 9.38
C ASP A 200 -18.43 -24.76 10.62
N ILE A 201 -17.19 -24.28 10.45
CA ILE A 201 -16.18 -24.21 11.53
C ILE A 201 -16.19 -22.86 12.25
N CYS A 202 -16.51 -21.78 11.53
CA CYS A 202 -16.33 -20.40 11.98
C CYS A 202 -17.62 -19.56 11.91
N GLY A 203 -18.66 -20.03 11.23
CA GLY A 203 -19.95 -19.33 11.10
C GLY A 203 -20.06 -18.44 9.86
N GLU A 204 -21.22 -17.79 9.71
CA GLU A 204 -21.58 -16.99 8.53
C GLU A 204 -20.65 -15.80 8.30
N SER A 205 -20.14 -15.17 9.36
CA SER A 205 -19.24 -14.00 9.25
C SER A 205 -17.92 -14.34 8.55
N ALA A 206 -17.44 -15.59 8.67
CA ALA A 206 -16.20 -16.02 8.03
C ALA A 206 -16.32 -16.19 6.51
N ILE A 207 -17.55 -16.24 5.98
CA ILE A 207 -17.80 -16.35 4.54
C ILE A 207 -18.37 -15.07 3.92
N GLU A 208 -18.45 -13.99 4.70
CA GLU A 208 -18.75 -12.67 4.17
C GLU A 208 -17.64 -12.27 3.18
N ASN A 209 -18.03 -11.89 1.96
CA ASN A 209 -17.11 -11.58 0.86
C ASN A 209 -16.15 -12.72 0.46
N PHE A 210 -16.47 -13.97 0.79
CA PHE A 210 -15.62 -15.13 0.50
C PHE A 210 -15.11 -15.16 -0.95
N ASP A 211 -16.00 -15.01 -1.93
CA ASP A 211 -15.62 -15.12 -3.36
C ASP A 211 -14.62 -14.03 -3.77
N HIS A 212 -14.73 -12.83 -3.19
CA HIS A 212 -13.77 -11.75 -3.43
C HIS A 212 -12.41 -12.06 -2.80
N TYR A 213 -12.38 -12.50 -1.54
CA TYR A 213 -11.14 -12.85 -0.84
C TYR A 213 -10.43 -14.07 -1.43
N ALA A 214 -11.19 -15.10 -1.83
CA ALA A 214 -10.68 -16.25 -2.55
C ALA A 214 -9.98 -15.83 -3.86
N GLN A 215 -10.61 -14.94 -4.63
CA GLN A 215 -10.00 -14.41 -5.85
C GLN A 215 -8.74 -13.59 -5.57
N LEU A 216 -8.71 -12.78 -4.49
CA LEU A 216 -7.51 -12.03 -4.08
C LEU A 216 -6.34 -12.98 -3.77
N ILE A 217 -6.59 -14.06 -3.02
CA ILE A 217 -5.58 -15.07 -2.69
C ILE A 217 -5.04 -15.75 -3.96
N VAL A 218 -5.93 -16.16 -4.87
CA VAL A 218 -5.55 -16.81 -6.14
C VAL A 218 -4.73 -15.86 -7.02
N ASN A 219 -5.12 -14.59 -7.10
CA ASN A 219 -4.39 -13.58 -7.85
C ASN A 219 -2.97 -13.37 -7.28
N GLN A 220 -2.83 -13.37 -5.96
CA GLN A 220 -1.54 -13.18 -5.31
C GLN A 220 -0.55 -14.31 -5.65
N VAL A 221 -0.98 -15.58 -5.59
CA VAL A 221 -0.08 -16.71 -5.89
C VAL A 221 0.18 -16.92 -7.38
N THR A 222 -0.64 -16.35 -8.25
CA THR A 222 -0.45 -16.39 -9.70
C THR A 222 0.49 -15.29 -10.19
N MET A 223 0.42 -14.08 -9.61
CA MET A 223 1.32 -12.96 -9.96
C MET A 223 2.78 -13.17 -9.50
N ILE A 224 3.02 -13.86 -8.39
CA ILE A 224 4.39 -14.15 -7.89
C ILE A 224 5.20 -15.05 -8.85
N SER A 225 4.56 -15.69 -9.83
CA SER A 225 5.19 -16.60 -10.80
C SER A 225 5.47 -15.99 -12.19
N SER A 226 5.26 -14.69 -12.36
CA SER A 226 5.47 -13.98 -13.64
C SER A 226 6.75 -13.17 -13.61
#